data_AF-A0A9P9D0J9-F1
#
_entry.id   AF-A0A9P9D0J9-F1
#
_cell.length_a   1.000
_cell.length_b   1.000
_cell.length_c   1.000
_cell.angle_alpha   90.00
_cell.angle_beta   90.00
_cell.angle_gamma   90.00
#
_symmetry.space_group_name_H-M   'P 1'
#
loop_
_entity.id
_entity.type
_entity.pdbx_description
1 polymer ?
#
loop_
_entity_poly.entity_id
_entity_poly.type
_entity_poly.pdbx_seq_one_letter_code
_entity_poly.pdbx_strand_id
1 'polypeptide(L)' 'RRERDTCRARLSEHIYRKLGIEIKPSRVSLSPHVNDPYAWRVIPAKEDFFSQLFAKNLSDHSTGTYRLLCKEVGKT' A
#
# COMPACT_ATOMS: atom_id res chain seq x y z
N ARG A 1 7.23 12.83 6.95
CA ARG A 1 5.97 12.62 7.73
C ARG A 1 4.77 12.85 6.81
N ARG A 2 4.74 13.98 6.08
CA ARG A 2 3.72 14.33 5.08
C ARG A 2 3.60 13.31 3.93
N GLU A 3 4.72 12.82 3.41
CA GLU A 3 4.77 11.86 2.29
C GLU A 3 4.06 10.54 2.65
N ARG A 4 4.23 10.09 3.90
CA ARG A 4 3.61 8.88 4.41
C ARG A 4 2.10 9.03 4.52
N ASP A 5 1.64 10.17 5.03
CA ASP A 5 0.21 10.43 5.22
C ASP A 5 -0.49 10.63 3.87
N THR A 6 0.13 11.35 2.93
CA THR A 6 -0.32 11.43 1.53
C THR A 6 -0.36 10.06 0.88
N CYS A 7 0.63 9.22 1.15
CA CYS A 7 0.68 7.88 0.58
C CYS A 7 -0.47 7.01 1.10
N ARG A 8 -0.69 7.03 2.42
CA ARG A 8 -1.82 6.35 3.06
C ARG A 8 -3.18 6.82 2.54
N ALA A 9 -3.34 8.11 2.27
CA ALA A 9 -4.57 8.64 1.68
C ALA A 9 -4.82 8.07 0.27
N ARG A 10 -3.78 8.00 -0.57
CA ARG A 10 -3.89 7.40 -1.91
C ARG A 10 -4.20 5.91 -1.87
N LEU A 11 -3.58 5.17 -0.95
CA LEU A 11 -3.85 3.74 -0.79
C LEU A 11 -5.29 3.49 -0.31
N SER A 12 -5.76 4.27 0.66
CA SER A 12 -7.15 4.26 1.14
C SER A 12 -8.13 4.51 -0.02
N GLU A 13 -7.88 5.54 -0.82
CA GLU A 13 -8.70 5.84 -1.99
C GLU A 13 -8.67 4.70 -3.02
N HIS A 14 -7.50 4.09 -3.24
CA HIS A 14 -7.38 2.96 -4.16
C HIS A 14 -8.19 1.74 -3.71
N ILE A 15 -8.14 1.41 -2.40
CA ILE A 15 -8.95 0.34 -1.81
C ILE A 15 -10.43 0.62 -2.02
N TYR A 16 -10.88 1.84 -1.76
CA TYR A 16 -12.27 2.24 -2.00
C TYR A 16 -12.66 2.11 -3.47
N ARG A 17 -11.82 2.60 -4.40
CA ARG A 17 -12.11 2.52 -5.84
C ARG A 17 -12.14 1.08 -6.39
N LYS A 18 -11.35 0.17 -5.82
CA LYS A 18 -11.26 -1.22 -6.31
C LYS A 18 -12.21 -2.19 -5.61
N LEU A 19 -12.45 -2.00 -4.32
CA LEU A 19 -13.21 -2.93 -3.49
C LEU A 19 -14.52 -2.32 -2.96
N GLY A 20 -14.72 -1.00 -3.07
CA GLY A 20 -15.85 -0.29 -2.49
C GLY A 20 -15.76 -0.12 -0.96
N ILE A 21 -14.61 -0.43 -0.36
CA ILE A 21 -14.43 -0.45 1.10
C ILE A 21 -13.77 0.85 1.56
N GLU A 22 -14.41 1.55 2.49
CA GLU A 22 -13.85 2.76 3.07
C GLU A 22 -12.95 2.43 4.27
N ILE A 23 -11.65 2.73 4.13
CA ILE A 23 -10.66 2.54 5.19
C ILE A 23 -9.98 3.87 5.47
N LYS A 24 -9.92 4.29 6.73
CA LYS A 24 -9.21 5.51 7.11
C LYS A 24 -7.72 5.39 6.73
N PRO A 25 -7.07 6.43 6.21
CA PRO A 25 -5.64 6.40 5.88
C PRO A 25 -4.75 5.88 7.02
N SER A 26 -5.08 6.19 8.27
CA SER A 26 -4.36 5.71 9.46
C SER A 26 -4.49 4.20 9.72
N ARG A 27 -5.51 3.55 9.15
CA ARG A 27 -5.77 2.10 9.24
C ARG A 27 -5.28 1.32 8.02
N VAL A 28 -4.70 1.98 7.03
CA VAL A 28 -4.11 1.30 5.87
C VAL A 28 -2.79 0.62 6.28
N SER A 29 -2.81 -0.70 6.26
CA SER A 29 -1.66 -1.60 6.34
C SER A 29 -1.19 -2.06 4.95
N LEU A 30 0.13 -2.14 4.75
CA LEU A 30 0.74 -2.78 3.58
C LEU A 30 0.86 -4.30 3.76
N SER A 31 0.81 -4.78 4.99
CA SER A 31 0.74 -6.20 5.34
C SER A 31 -0.58 -6.45 6.08
N PRO A 32 -1.73 -6.41 5.38
CA PRO A 32 -3.00 -6.76 5.99
C PRO A 32 -2.98 -8.22 6.45
N HIS A 33 -3.61 -8.49 7.59
CA HIS A 33 -3.80 -9.84 8.10
C HIS A 33 -4.82 -10.59 7.22
N VAL A 34 -4.85 -11.93 7.30
CA VAL A 34 -5.83 -12.74 6.55
C VAL A 34 -7.29 -12.39 6.87
N ASN A 35 -7.53 -11.75 8.02
CA ASN A 35 -8.85 -11.31 8.47
C ASN A 35 -9.17 -9.87 8.10
N ASP A 36 -8.24 -9.14 7.49
CA ASP A 36 -8.48 -7.77 7.06
C ASP A 36 -9.32 -7.75 5.78
N PRO A 37 -10.12 -6.70 5.57
CA PRO A 37 -11.10 -6.66 4.49
C PRO A 37 -10.49 -6.44 3.09
N TYR A 38 -9.16 -6.38 2.98
CA TYR A 38 -8.44 -6.23 1.71
C TYR A 38 -7.07 -6.91 1.77
N ALA A 39 -6.56 -7.31 0.61
CA ALA A 39 -5.19 -7.81 0.43
C ALA A 39 -4.53 -7.12 -0.76
N TRP A 40 -3.21 -6.94 -0.69
CA TRP A 40 -2.45 -6.40 -1.82
C TRP A 40 -2.10 -7.53 -2.79
N ARG A 41 -2.39 -7.29 -4.08
CA ARG A 41 -1.91 -8.15 -5.16
C ARG A 41 -0.85 -7.40 -5.95
N VAL A 42 0.33 -8.00 -6.06
CA VAL A 42 1.38 -7.48 -6.92
C VAL A 42 1.11 -7.92 -8.36
N ILE A 43 1.36 -7.03 -9.32
CA ILE A 43 1.20 -7.35 -10.74
C ILE A 43 2.41 -8.19 -11.18
N PRO A 44 2.20 -9.32 -11.91
CA PRO A 44 3.29 -10.09 -12.48
C PRO A 44 4.17 -9.18 -13.36
N ALA A 45 5.50 -9.33 -13.24
CA ALA A 45 6.57 -8.44 -13.74
C ALA A 45 7.12 -7.39 -12.75
N LYS A 46 6.43 -7.11 -11.63
CA LYS A 46 7.01 -6.30 -10.52
C LYS A 46 7.04 -7.06 -9.19
N GLU A 47 6.84 -8.38 -9.24
CA GLU A 47 6.81 -9.25 -8.07
C GLU A 47 8.09 -9.16 -7.25
N ASP A 48 9.28 -9.34 -7.84
CA ASP A 48 10.54 -9.27 -7.08
C ASP A 48 10.78 -7.92 -6.40
N PHE A 49 10.39 -6.84 -7.09
CA PHE A 49 10.56 -5.48 -6.60
C PHE A 49 9.63 -5.16 -5.42
N PHE A 50 8.36 -5.56 -5.53
CA PHE A 50 7.38 -5.31 -4.47
C PHE A 50 7.42 -6.37 -3.36
N SER A 51 7.88 -7.59 -3.62
CA SER A 51 8.03 -8.63 -2.60
C SER A 51 9.00 -8.19 -1.50
N GLN A 52 10.10 -7.54 -1.88
CA GLN A 52 11.04 -6.94 -0.93
C GLN A 52 10.41 -5.77 -0.14
N LEU A 53 9.41 -5.11 -0.72
CA LEU A 53 8.66 -4.03 -0.10
C LEU A 53 7.63 -4.54 0.91
N PHE A 54 6.93 -5.63 0.58
CA PHE A 54 5.89 -6.23 1.42
C PHE A 54 6.44 -7.15 2.52
N ALA A 55 7.69 -7.63 2.38
CA ALA A 55 8.35 -8.49 3.37
C ALA A 55 8.78 -7.77 4.67
N LYS A 56 8.83 -6.42 4.67
CA LYS A 56 9.21 -5.63 5.86
C LYS A 56 8.05 -4.78 6.35
N ASN A 57 7.94 -4.67 7.67
CA ASN A 57 6.88 -3.91 8.34
C ASN A 57 6.98 -2.42 8.00
N LEU A 58 5.85 -1.73 7.87
CA LEU A 58 5.74 -0.31 7.48
C LEU A 58 6.66 0.63 8.30
N SER A 59 6.94 0.27 9.55
CA SER A 59 7.76 1.03 10.49
C SER A 59 9.26 1.04 10.16
N ASP A 60 9.75 0.08 9.38
CA ASP A 60 11.18 -0.08 9.02
C ASP A 60 11.53 0.40 7.61
N HIS A 61 10.55 0.90 6.86
CA HIS A 61 10.77 1.36 5.50
C HIS A 61 11.16 2.83 5.43
N SER A 62 12.14 3.14 4.58
CA SER A 62 12.56 4.51 4.30
C SER A 62 11.45 5.31 3.62
N THR A 63 11.48 6.64 3.74
CA THR A 63 10.55 7.55 3.06
C THR A 63 10.54 7.40 1.53
N GLY A 64 11.63 6.90 0.93
CA GLY A 64 11.72 6.61 -0.51
C GLY A 64 10.80 5.50 -0.97
N THR A 65 10.68 4.42 -0.18
CA THR A 65 9.77 3.29 -0.41
C THR A 65 8.31 3.74 -0.52
N TYR A 66 7.86 4.60 0.40
CA TYR A 66 6.50 5.14 0.39
C TYR A 66 6.20 5.96 -0.86
N ARG A 67 7.15 6.79 -1.30
CA ARG A 67 6.95 7.64 -2.49
C ARG A 67 6.79 6.80 -3.75
N LEU A 68 7.55 5.71 -3.85
CA LEU A 68 7.54 4.84 -5.01
C LEU A 68 6.28 3.95 -5.02
N LEU A 69 5.90 3.38 -3.88
CA LEU A 69 4.63 2.66 -3.74
C LEU A 69 3.44 3.54 -4.12
N CYS A 70 3.39 4.77 -3.65
CA CYS A 70 2.29 5.69 -3.96
C CYS A 70 2.35 6.36 -5.32
N LYS A 71 3.46 6.19 -6.05
CA LYS A 71 3.55 6.51 -7.47
C LYS A 71 3.04 5.35 -8.33
N GLU A 72 3.21 4.11 -7.87
CA GLU A 72 2.87 2.91 -8.63
C GLU A 72 1.47 2.35 -8.31
N VAL A 73 0.89 2.68 -7.16
CA VAL A 73 -0.47 2.26 -6.80
C VAL A 73 -1.48 2.71 -7.85
N GLY A 74 -2.33 1.79 -8.29
CA GLY A 74 -3.37 2.07 -9.30
C GLY A 74 -2.89 2.12 -10.74
N LYS A 75 -1.61 1.91 -11.02
CA LYS A 75 -1.13 1.63 -12.38
C LYS A 75 -1.39 0.16 -12.70
N THR A 76 -2.26 -0.07 -13.67
CA THR A 76 -2.62 -1.38 -14.22
C THR A 76 -2.13 -1.50 -15.65
#